data_AF-A0A6A6HVK0-F1
#
_entry.id   AF-A0A6A6HVK0-F1
#
_cell.length_a   1.000
_cell.length_b   1.000
_cell.length_c   1.000
_cell.angle_alpha   90.00
_cell.angle_beta   90.00
_cell.angle_gamma   90.00
#
_symmetry.space_group_name_H-M   'P 1'
#
loop_
_entity.id
_entity.type
_entity.pdbx_description
1 polymer ?
#
loop_
_entity_poly.entity_id
_entity_poly.type
_entity_poly.pdbx_seq_one_letter_code
_entity_poly.pdbx_strand_id
1 'polypeptide(L)'
;MRFSYYKTAYFSLYAAGRLAAAQKLPVSQDLFNKFVRYAAFSAAAYADDCPTPPNNATITTRLDNAETNAQGVILRDAAANEIIVDFRGTSNIQDFAIDMMQDLVPFEAPGVSGCDGCMTHEGFLKQWNSIANEAISAVQTELAATPNAAVTLTGHSLGGSLASLATASFLGSGINVTTYTFGQPRTGNQAFADYVDSVAPNGVMFRVTHANDGVPQTVPRSEGYQHHATEYWQQDAATAEGTFECQGQEPEDCNNSVPGIGLGANGIGINVAHLTYMGMSTGNPLDAGAAACGGKPPGLIGVIGGLLGLRGGDGKSAASIFQDALAESEGEDADGDGDVARKQAEGGEGGSVETSAAGRVEGGLVAVGMVVFGAVVFV
;
A
#
# COMPACT_ATOMS: atom_id res chain seq x y z
N MET A 1 -11.13 -73.88 43.90
CA MET A 1 -10.45 -72.61 43.55
C MET A 1 -10.26 -72.54 42.04
N ARG A 2 -11.03 -71.69 41.35
CA ARG A 2 -10.73 -71.21 40.00
C ARG A 2 -11.16 -69.75 39.92
N PHE A 3 -10.17 -68.86 39.93
CA PHE A 3 -10.29 -67.47 39.50
C PHE A 3 -10.43 -67.45 37.96
N SER A 4 -11.21 -66.51 37.39
CA SER A 4 -10.62 -65.38 36.64
C SER A 4 -11.56 -64.73 35.60
N TYR A 5 -11.88 -63.45 35.87
CA TYR A 5 -11.97 -62.28 34.97
C TYR A 5 -13.03 -62.20 33.86
N TYR A 6 -14.02 -61.32 34.11
CA TYR A 6 -14.75 -60.58 33.07
C TYR A 6 -13.84 -59.46 32.52
N LYS A 7 -13.63 -59.43 31.20
CA LYS A 7 -13.06 -58.27 30.48
C LYS A 7 -14.22 -57.45 29.93
N THR A 8 -14.48 -56.29 30.52
CA THR A 8 -15.35 -55.25 29.93
C THR A 8 -14.48 -54.40 29.01
N ALA A 9 -14.77 -54.40 27.71
CA ALA A 9 -14.11 -53.51 26.76
C ALA A 9 -14.81 -52.14 26.78
N TYR A 10 -14.12 -51.12 27.28
CA TYR A 10 -14.51 -49.72 27.08
C TYR A 10 -14.02 -49.27 25.71
N PHE A 11 -14.95 -49.09 24.77
CA PHE A 11 -14.69 -48.33 23.55
C PHE A 11 -14.92 -46.84 23.87
N SER A 12 -13.85 -46.08 24.07
CA SER A 12 -13.93 -44.62 24.03
C SER A 12 -14.07 -44.18 22.56
N LEU A 13 -15.25 -43.66 22.19
CA LEU A 13 -15.40 -42.87 20.97
C LEU A 13 -14.70 -41.53 21.17
N TYR A 14 -13.47 -41.42 20.67
CA TYR A 14 -12.90 -40.11 20.35
C TYR A 14 -13.56 -39.61 19.06
N ALA A 15 -14.65 -38.85 19.21
CA ALA A 15 -15.14 -38.02 18.12
C ALA A 15 -14.19 -36.82 17.99
N ALA A 16 -13.22 -36.92 17.07
CA ALA A 16 -12.46 -35.77 16.61
C ALA A 16 -13.41 -34.87 15.81
N GLY A 17 -14.09 -33.95 16.50
CA GLY A 17 -14.76 -32.84 15.87
C GLY A 17 -13.70 -31.94 15.25
N ARG A 18 -13.46 -32.06 13.95
CA ARG A 18 -12.92 -30.93 13.18
C ARG A 18 -13.97 -29.84 13.30
N LEU A 19 -13.69 -28.80 14.08
CA LEU A 19 -14.41 -27.54 13.95
C LEU A 19 -14.29 -27.15 12.48
N ALA A 20 -15.40 -27.20 11.74
CA ALA A 20 -15.43 -26.64 10.41
C ALA A 20 -15.03 -25.16 10.57
N ALA A 21 -14.00 -24.70 9.84
CA ALA A 21 -13.72 -23.28 9.76
C ALA A 21 -15.04 -22.57 9.40
N ALA A 22 -15.37 -21.50 10.12
CA ALA A 22 -16.58 -20.73 9.82
C ALA A 22 -16.54 -20.34 8.34
N GLN A 23 -17.60 -20.67 7.61
CA GLN A 23 -17.66 -20.38 6.18
C GLN A 23 -17.65 -18.86 6.00
N LYS A 24 -16.63 -18.34 5.31
CA LYS A 24 -16.56 -16.91 4.97
C LYS A 24 -17.77 -16.54 4.11
N LEU A 25 -18.40 -15.41 4.42
CA LEU A 25 -19.56 -14.94 3.69
C LEU A 25 -19.09 -14.05 2.53
N PRO A 26 -19.50 -14.37 1.28
CA PRO A 26 -19.23 -13.48 0.16
C PRO A 26 -20.01 -12.17 0.34
N VAL A 27 -19.45 -11.07 -0.15
CA VAL A 27 -20.11 -9.76 -0.10
C VAL A 27 -21.25 -9.68 -1.12
N SER A 28 -22.19 -8.77 -0.87
CA SER A 28 -23.23 -8.45 -1.87
C SER A 28 -22.63 -7.78 -3.10
N GLN A 29 -23.31 -7.90 -4.25
CA GLN A 29 -22.90 -7.20 -5.48
C GLN A 29 -22.88 -5.67 -5.28
N ASP A 30 -23.80 -5.12 -4.50
CA ASP A 30 -23.83 -3.68 -4.23
C ASP A 30 -22.62 -3.21 -3.42
N LEU A 31 -22.20 -3.98 -2.41
CA LEU A 31 -20.99 -3.68 -1.65
C LEU A 31 -19.74 -3.82 -2.52
N PHE A 32 -19.66 -4.87 -3.34
CA PHE A 32 -18.57 -5.02 -4.31
C PHE A 32 -18.51 -3.85 -5.29
N ASN A 33 -19.65 -3.38 -5.80
CA ASN A 33 -19.70 -2.20 -6.69
C ASN A 33 -19.17 -0.93 -6.00
N LYS A 34 -19.38 -0.77 -4.68
CA LYS A 34 -18.77 0.31 -3.91
C LYS A 34 -17.25 0.16 -3.84
N PHE A 35 -16.74 -1.05 -3.61
CA PHE A 35 -15.29 -1.31 -3.64
C PHE A 35 -14.68 -0.96 -5.00
N VAL A 36 -15.33 -1.36 -6.10
CA VAL A 36 -14.92 -0.97 -7.46
C VAL A 36 -14.92 0.56 -7.62
N ARG A 37 -15.95 1.25 -7.13
CA ARG A 37 -16.04 2.72 -7.22
C ARG A 37 -14.88 3.41 -6.50
N TYR A 38 -14.62 3.06 -5.25
CA TYR A 38 -13.61 3.77 -4.44
C TYR A 38 -12.18 3.32 -4.77
N ALA A 39 -11.97 2.09 -5.25
CA ALA A 39 -10.69 1.68 -5.83
C ALA A 39 -10.35 2.50 -7.08
N ALA A 40 -11.35 2.89 -7.89
CA ALA A 40 -11.12 3.75 -9.05
C ALA A 40 -10.69 5.16 -8.65
N PHE A 41 -11.28 5.74 -7.58
CA PHE A 41 -10.80 7.01 -7.02
C PHE A 41 -9.37 6.87 -6.54
N SER A 42 -9.08 5.91 -5.66
CA SER A 42 -7.73 5.73 -5.12
C SER A 42 -6.68 5.37 -6.17
N ALA A 43 -7.06 4.77 -7.30
CA ALA A 43 -6.20 4.64 -8.47
C ALA A 43 -5.91 6.00 -9.12
N ALA A 44 -6.95 6.82 -9.33
CA ALA A 44 -6.87 8.15 -9.93
C ALA A 44 -6.02 9.13 -9.11
N ALA A 45 -5.93 8.98 -7.78
CA ALA A 45 -5.07 9.80 -6.93
C ALA A 45 -3.58 9.75 -7.33
N TYR A 46 -3.13 8.68 -7.99
CA TYR A 46 -1.74 8.56 -8.45
C TYR A 46 -1.42 9.38 -9.70
N ALA A 47 -2.42 9.94 -10.38
CA ALA A 47 -2.20 10.75 -11.58
C ALA A 47 -1.69 12.14 -11.25
N ASP A 48 -0.63 12.55 -11.98
CA ASP A 48 -0.09 13.91 -11.92
C ASP A 48 -1.16 14.95 -12.30
N ASP A 49 -1.98 14.63 -13.30
CA ASP A 49 -3.18 15.38 -13.64
C ASP A 49 -4.37 14.44 -13.90
N CYS A 50 -5.54 14.87 -13.45
CA CYS A 50 -6.78 14.10 -13.51
C CYS A 50 -7.93 14.96 -14.03
N PRO A 51 -7.95 15.28 -15.34
CA PRO A 51 -8.95 16.17 -15.91
C PRO A 51 -10.34 15.53 -15.96
N THR A 52 -10.44 14.20 -15.87
CA THR A 52 -11.71 13.47 -15.88
C THR A 52 -11.77 12.43 -14.75
N PRO A 53 -11.88 12.86 -13.48
CA PRO A 53 -11.96 11.95 -12.35
C PRO A 53 -13.09 10.93 -12.50
N PRO A 54 -12.99 9.78 -11.81
CA PRO A 54 -14.03 8.76 -11.83
C PRO A 54 -15.43 9.35 -11.61
N ASN A 55 -16.40 8.84 -12.36
CA ASN A 55 -17.80 9.29 -12.34
C ASN A 55 -18.02 10.76 -12.72
N ASN A 56 -17.08 11.38 -13.43
CA ASN A 56 -17.10 12.83 -13.74
C ASN A 56 -17.18 13.69 -12.48
N ALA A 57 -16.59 13.22 -11.37
CA ALA A 57 -16.47 14.03 -10.17
C ALA A 57 -15.58 15.26 -10.45
N THR A 58 -15.82 16.35 -9.72
CA THR A 58 -15.05 17.59 -9.85
C THR A 58 -14.09 17.69 -8.69
N ILE A 59 -12.79 17.87 -8.95
CA ILE A 59 -11.83 18.21 -7.90
C ILE A 59 -12.13 19.64 -7.41
N THR A 60 -12.44 19.78 -6.14
CA THR A 60 -12.74 21.07 -5.50
C THR A 60 -11.55 21.60 -4.70
N THR A 61 -10.69 20.71 -4.19
CA THR A 61 -9.49 21.08 -3.43
C THR A 61 -8.39 20.05 -3.67
N ARG A 62 -7.15 20.52 -3.79
CA ARG A 62 -5.95 19.68 -3.78
C ARG A 62 -5.21 19.93 -2.46
N LEU A 63 -4.95 18.86 -1.72
CA LEU A 63 -4.19 18.87 -0.49
C LEU A 63 -2.76 18.45 -0.85
N ASP A 64 -1.78 19.32 -0.59
CA ASP A 64 -0.39 19.05 -0.93
C ASP A 64 0.53 19.67 0.12
N ASN A 65 1.39 18.84 0.70
CA ASN A 65 2.43 19.29 1.61
C ASN A 65 3.76 18.66 1.21
N ALA A 66 4.60 19.44 0.51
CA ALA A 66 5.87 18.97 -0.03
C ALA A 66 6.87 18.51 1.05
N GLU A 67 6.84 19.09 2.26
CA GLU A 67 7.77 18.72 3.34
C GLU A 67 7.51 17.31 3.89
N THR A 68 6.25 16.89 3.89
CA THR A 68 5.82 15.57 4.37
C THR A 68 5.50 14.61 3.21
N ASN A 69 5.48 15.12 1.98
CA ASN A 69 5.00 14.43 0.79
C ASN A 69 3.54 13.94 0.91
N ALA A 70 2.73 14.60 1.76
CA ALA A 70 1.32 14.27 1.93
C ALA A 70 0.53 14.84 0.74
N GLN A 71 -0.23 13.98 0.07
CA GLN A 71 -1.02 14.36 -1.10
C GLN A 71 -2.42 13.78 -1.02
N GLY A 72 -3.41 14.61 -1.35
CA GLY A 72 -4.80 14.20 -1.43
C GLY A 72 -5.64 15.15 -2.27
N VAL A 73 -6.86 14.72 -2.58
CA VAL A 73 -7.82 15.52 -3.34
C VAL A 73 -9.20 15.41 -2.70
N ILE A 74 -9.92 16.52 -2.70
CA ILE A 74 -11.34 16.55 -2.35
C ILE A 74 -12.11 16.70 -3.66
N LEU A 75 -13.03 15.78 -3.89
CA LEU A 75 -13.87 15.74 -5.07
C LEU A 75 -15.34 15.85 -4.71
N ARG A 76 -16.12 16.43 -5.61
CA ARG A 76 -17.58 16.45 -5.55
C ARG A 76 -18.16 15.59 -6.67
N ASP A 77 -18.85 14.52 -6.32
CA ASP A 77 -19.73 13.79 -7.23
C ASP A 77 -21.16 14.34 -7.07
N ALA A 78 -21.54 15.23 -7.98
CA ALA A 78 -22.86 15.87 -7.96
C ALA A 78 -24.00 14.88 -8.24
N ALA A 79 -23.76 13.80 -8.98
CA ALA A 79 -24.79 12.81 -9.30
C ALA A 79 -25.09 11.90 -8.09
N ALA A 80 -24.08 11.57 -7.30
CA ALA A 80 -24.22 10.81 -6.06
C ALA A 80 -24.57 11.67 -4.84
N ASN A 81 -24.53 13.01 -4.97
CA ASN A 81 -24.57 13.94 -3.84
C ASN A 81 -23.53 13.56 -2.77
N GLU A 82 -22.27 13.44 -3.19
CA GLU A 82 -21.18 12.91 -2.37
C GLU A 82 -19.93 13.80 -2.48
N ILE A 83 -19.26 13.98 -1.35
CA ILE A 83 -17.92 14.55 -1.22
C ILE A 83 -16.96 13.40 -0.96
N ILE A 84 -15.96 13.24 -1.82
CA ILE A 84 -14.94 12.21 -1.69
C ILE A 84 -13.63 12.88 -1.27
N VAL A 85 -12.98 12.37 -0.23
CA VAL A 85 -11.64 12.76 0.17
C VAL A 85 -10.73 11.58 -0.11
N ASP A 86 -9.83 11.73 -1.07
CA ASP A 86 -8.97 10.65 -1.52
C ASP A 86 -7.51 10.99 -1.25
N PHE A 87 -6.79 10.06 -0.63
CA PHE A 87 -5.40 10.22 -0.25
C PHE A 87 -4.52 9.36 -1.14
N ARG A 88 -3.52 9.98 -1.76
CA ARG A 88 -2.55 9.27 -2.59
C ARG A 88 -1.62 8.45 -1.70
N GLY A 89 -1.25 7.26 -2.16
CA GLY A 89 -0.13 6.54 -1.56
C GLY A 89 1.23 7.07 -2.04
N THR A 90 2.31 6.39 -1.67
CA THR A 90 3.66 6.79 -2.07
C THR A 90 3.88 6.56 -3.57
N SER A 91 4.48 7.54 -4.28
CA SER A 91 4.97 7.35 -5.67
C SER A 91 6.24 6.52 -5.73
N ASN A 92 7.13 6.67 -4.75
CA ASN A 92 8.28 5.79 -4.58
C ASN A 92 7.93 4.66 -3.60
N ILE A 93 7.32 3.61 -4.15
CA ILE A 93 6.83 2.50 -3.35
C ILE A 93 7.99 1.64 -2.78
N GLN A 94 9.19 1.69 -3.39
CA GLN A 94 10.37 0.97 -2.88
C GLN A 94 10.88 1.56 -1.57
N ASP A 95 11.12 2.88 -1.55
CA ASP A 95 11.53 3.59 -0.33
C ASP A 95 10.51 3.36 0.79
N PHE A 96 9.22 3.45 0.44
CA PHE A 96 8.13 3.16 1.35
C PHE A 96 8.26 1.77 1.98
N ALA A 97 8.50 0.72 1.18
CA ALA A 97 8.60 -0.66 1.67
C ALA A 97 9.79 -0.90 2.62
N ILE A 98 10.89 -0.16 2.44
CA ILE A 98 12.06 -0.24 3.31
C ILE A 98 11.81 0.54 4.62
N ASP A 99 11.11 1.66 4.53
CA ASP A 99 10.87 2.58 5.66
C ASP A 99 9.66 2.24 6.53
N MET A 100 8.89 1.19 6.22
CA MET A 100 7.69 0.78 6.99
C MET A 100 7.95 0.42 8.46
N MET A 101 9.22 0.26 8.85
CA MET A 101 9.62 0.04 10.24
C MET A 101 9.88 1.38 10.93
N GLN A 102 8.82 2.13 11.23
CA GLN A 102 8.90 3.33 12.06
C GLN A 102 8.31 3.11 13.45
N ASP A 103 8.70 4.00 14.36
CA ASP A 103 8.24 4.01 15.73
C ASP A 103 6.74 4.31 15.83
N LEU A 104 6.12 3.67 16.84
CA LEU A 104 4.80 4.03 17.33
C LEU A 104 4.92 5.31 18.16
N VAL A 105 4.20 6.36 17.76
CA VAL A 105 4.10 7.63 18.49
C VAL A 105 2.67 7.89 18.97
N PRO A 106 2.46 8.69 20.02
CA PRO A 106 1.11 9.01 20.50
C PRO A 106 0.20 9.53 19.39
N PHE A 107 -1.03 9.02 19.32
CA PHE A 107 -2.00 9.46 18.32
C PHE A 107 -2.60 10.82 18.70
N GLU A 108 -1.94 11.88 18.24
CA GLU A 108 -2.36 13.26 18.43
C GLU A 108 -2.71 13.88 17.07
N ALA A 109 -4.01 14.02 16.77
CA ALA A 109 -4.50 14.58 15.52
C ALA A 109 -5.72 15.50 15.73
N PRO A 110 -5.99 16.47 14.83
CA PRO A 110 -7.15 17.34 14.93
C PRO A 110 -8.46 16.57 15.08
N GLY A 111 -9.35 17.03 15.97
CA GLY A 111 -10.65 16.40 16.22
C GLY A 111 -10.62 15.13 17.09
N VAL A 112 -9.46 14.53 17.31
CA VAL A 112 -9.36 13.26 18.07
C VAL A 112 -9.36 13.52 19.58
N SER A 113 -10.17 12.74 20.30
CA SER A 113 -10.18 12.74 21.77
C SER A 113 -10.64 11.38 22.30
N GLY A 114 -10.26 11.01 23.53
CA GLY A 114 -10.68 9.75 24.16
C GLY A 114 -9.97 8.49 23.65
N CYS A 115 -8.79 8.65 23.04
CA CYS A 115 -7.96 7.55 22.53
C CYS A 115 -6.81 7.23 23.51
N ASP A 116 -7.15 6.75 24.70
CA ASP A 116 -6.15 6.49 25.76
C ASP A 116 -5.19 5.36 25.33
N GLY A 117 -3.89 5.64 25.34
CA GLY A 117 -2.85 4.67 24.96
C GLY A 117 -2.75 4.38 23.46
N CYS A 118 -3.47 5.13 22.63
CA CYS A 118 -3.39 5.01 21.19
C CYS A 118 -2.03 5.49 20.67
N MET A 119 -1.40 4.64 19.89
CA MET A 119 -0.16 4.93 19.21
C MET A 119 -0.30 4.61 17.73
N THR A 120 0.33 5.41 16.87
CA THR A 120 0.26 5.28 15.41
C THR A 120 1.64 5.38 14.80
N HIS A 121 1.80 4.88 13.58
CA HIS A 121 3.04 5.02 12.80
C HIS A 121 3.41 6.50 12.63
N GLU A 122 4.63 6.89 13.05
CA GLU A 122 5.09 8.29 13.04
C GLU A 122 4.93 8.95 11.66
N GLY A 123 5.39 8.29 10.60
CA GLY A 123 5.33 8.82 9.24
C GLY A 123 3.89 9.11 8.76
N PHE A 124 2.93 8.23 9.07
CA PHE A 124 1.54 8.41 8.66
C PHE A 124 0.88 9.53 9.45
N LEU A 125 1.15 9.59 10.76
CA LEU A 125 0.62 10.66 11.59
C LEU A 125 1.17 12.03 11.16
N LYS A 126 2.47 12.12 10.87
CA LYS A 126 3.12 13.34 10.40
C LYS A 126 2.51 13.83 9.08
N GLN A 127 2.29 12.92 8.13
CA GLN A 127 1.64 13.26 6.85
C GLN A 127 0.18 13.64 7.02
N TRP A 128 -0.59 12.93 7.83
CA TRP A 128 -1.99 13.31 8.09
C TRP A 128 -2.07 14.70 8.73
N ASN A 129 -1.30 14.92 9.79
CA ASN A 129 -1.35 16.18 10.54
C ASN A 129 -0.92 17.40 9.72
N SER A 130 -0.08 17.22 8.68
CA SER A 130 0.34 18.33 7.82
C SER A 130 -0.77 18.87 6.94
N ILE A 131 -1.82 18.07 6.65
CA ILE A 131 -2.95 18.45 5.79
C ILE A 131 -4.32 18.39 6.51
N ALA A 132 -4.39 17.85 7.73
CA ALA A 132 -5.65 17.55 8.43
C ALA A 132 -6.57 18.75 8.60
N ASN A 133 -6.05 19.90 9.06
CA ASN A 133 -6.86 21.10 9.28
C ASN A 133 -7.42 21.66 7.97
N GLU A 134 -6.64 21.64 6.90
CA GLU A 134 -7.08 22.06 5.57
C GLU A 134 -8.17 21.13 5.04
N ALA A 135 -7.96 19.81 5.14
CA ALA A 135 -8.92 18.80 4.72
C ALA A 135 -10.27 18.95 5.44
N ILE A 136 -10.26 19.08 6.78
CA ILE A 136 -11.48 19.26 7.59
C ILE A 136 -12.20 20.56 7.18
N SER A 137 -11.48 21.67 7.10
CA SER A 137 -12.05 22.97 6.74
C SER A 137 -12.64 22.98 5.32
N ALA A 138 -11.96 22.35 4.37
CA ALA A 138 -12.41 22.26 2.99
C ALA A 138 -13.68 21.41 2.86
N VAL A 139 -13.75 20.26 3.55
CA VAL A 139 -14.97 19.42 3.57
C VAL A 139 -16.14 20.15 4.25
N GLN A 140 -15.91 20.89 5.34
CA GLN A 140 -16.96 21.71 5.96
C GLN A 140 -17.50 22.77 5.00
N THR A 141 -16.62 23.40 4.21
CA THR A 141 -17.00 24.36 3.17
C THR A 141 -17.84 23.68 2.08
N GLU A 142 -17.44 22.49 1.65
CA GLU A 142 -18.16 21.70 0.65
C GLU A 142 -19.54 21.25 1.14
N LEU A 143 -19.66 20.83 2.41
CA LEU A 143 -20.93 20.47 3.05
C LEU A 143 -21.87 21.66 3.17
N ALA A 144 -21.35 22.86 3.43
CA ALA A 144 -22.15 24.07 3.45
C ALA A 144 -22.72 24.43 2.06
N ALA A 145 -21.97 24.11 1.00
CA ALA A 145 -22.39 24.31 -0.40
C ALA A 145 -23.27 23.17 -0.95
N THR A 146 -23.19 21.97 -0.35
CA THR A 146 -23.84 20.74 -0.84
C THR A 146 -24.63 20.07 0.29
N PRO A 147 -25.85 20.56 0.58
CA PRO A 147 -26.64 20.04 1.70
C PRO A 147 -26.92 18.55 1.59
N ASN A 148 -26.82 17.85 2.72
CA ASN A 148 -27.04 16.40 2.83
C ASN A 148 -26.08 15.53 2.00
N ALA A 149 -24.95 16.08 1.54
CA ALA A 149 -23.95 15.27 0.86
C ALA A 149 -23.36 14.22 1.81
N ALA A 150 -23.19 13.00 1.31
CA ALA A 150 -22.38 12.00 1.99
C ALA A 150 -20.90 12.42 1.94
N VAL A 151 -20.12 12.07 2.96
CA VAL A 151 -18.66 12.23 2.92
C VAL A 151 -18.04 10.84 2.94
N THR A 152 -17.18 10.57 1.96
CA THR A 152 -16.46 9.31 1.87
C THR A 152 -14.96 9.55 1.81
N LEU A 153 -14.22 8.88 2.66
CA LEU A 153 -12.76 8.86 2.64
C LEU A 153 -12.29 7.63 1.88
N THR A 154 -11.23 7.76 1.09
CA THR A 154 -10.61 6.62 0.42
C THR A 154 -9.11 6.79 0.26
N GLY A 155 -8.41 5.69 0.08
CA GLY A 155 -6.98 5.70 -0.17
C GLY A 155 -6.42 4.30 -0.37
N HIS A 156 -5.36 4.23 -1.18
CA HIS A 156 -4.61 3.00 -1.44
C HIS A 156 -3.22 3.04 -0.79
N SER A 157 -2.72 1.90 -0.33
CA SER A 157 -1.40 1.75 0.28
C SER A 157 -1.24 2.71 1.49
N LEU A 158 -0.19 3.53 1.52
CA LEU A 158 -0.02 4.63 2.48
C LEU A 158 -1.30 5.49 2.61
N GLY A 159 -1.95 5.83 1.48
CA GLY A 159 -3.17 6.63 1.47
C GLY A 159 -4.32 5.98 2.24
N GLY A 160 -4.34 4.64 2.32
CA GLY A 160 -5.27 3.91 3.17
C GLY A 160 -5.03 4.16 4.66
N SER A 161 -3.78 4.32 5.10
CA SER A 161 -3.47 4.69 6.49
C SER A 161 -3.86 6.14 6.79
N LEU A 162 -3.61 7.06 5.85
CA LEU A 162 -4.09 8.45 5.96
C LEU A 162 -5.61 8.50 6.10
N ALA A 163 -6.35 7.75 5.26
CA ALA A 163 -7.80 7.64 5.36
C ALA A 163 -8.26 7.10 6.72
N SER A 164 -7.54 6.14 7.31
CA SER A 164 -7.86 5.62 8.65
C SER A 164 -7.68 6.65 9.76
N LEU A 165 -6.56 7.39 9.74
CA LEU A 165 -6.31 8.47 10.69
C LEU A 165 -7.33 9.60 10.52
N ALA A 166 -7.61 9.95 9.27
CA ALA A 166 -8.59 10.95 8.90
C ALA A 166 -9.99 10.58 9.40
N THR A 167 -10.40 9.31 9.34
CA THR A 167 -11.70 8.83 9.84
C THR A 167 -11.95 9.30 11.27
N ALA A 168 -10.98 9.07 12.17
CA ALA A 168 -11.05 9.51 13.56
C ALA A 168 -11.17 11.05 13.69
N SER A 169 -10.36 11.78 12.92
CA SER A 169 -10.36 13.25 12.93
C SER A 169 -11.67 13.86 12.40
N PHE A 170 -12.22 13.32 11.31
CA PHE A 170 -13.47 13.79 10.72
C PHE A 170 -14.66 13.53 11.65
N LEU A 171 -14.79 12.30 12.18
CA LEU A 171 -15.84 11.95 13.13
C LEU A 171 -15.77 12.81 14.41
N GLY A 172 -14.57 12.98 14.95
CA GLY A 172 -14.34 13.83 16.12
C GLY A 172 -14.58 15.33 15.87
N SER A 173 -14.51 15.76 14.60
CA SER A 173 -14.89 17.11 14.15
C SER A 173 -16.38 17.24 13.81
N GLY A 174 -17.20 16.22 14.09
CA GLY A 174 -18.64 16.21 13.84
C GLY A 174 -19.04 15.96 12.38
N ILE A 175 -18.13 15.42 11.56
CA ILE A 175 -18.39 15.10 10.15
C ILE A 175 -18.57 13.58 10.04
N ASN A 176 -19.79 13.16 9.70
CA ASN A 176 -20.08 11.76 9.45
C ASN A 176 -19.43 11.32 8.13
N VAL A 177 -18.63 10.26 8.20
CA VAL A 177 -17.92 9.72 7.03
C VAL A 177 -18.23 8.23 6.83
N THR A 178 -17.99 7.74 5.62
CA THR A 178 -17.72 6.31 5.34
C THR A 178 -16.30 6.21 4.79
N THR A 179 -15.59 5.12 5.00
CA THR A 179 -14.19 4.99 4.62
C THR A 179 -13.90 3.66 3.96
N TYR A 180 -13.23 3.71 2.81
CA TYR A 180 -12.81 2.54 2.04
C TYR A 180 -11.30 2.61 1.84
N THR A 181 -10.57 1.60 2.31
CA THR A 181 -9.11 1.56 2.16
C THR A 181 -8.70 0.34 1.39
N PHE A 182 -7.63 0.44 0.61
CA PHE A 182 -7.14 -0.64 -0.25
C PHE A 182 -5.66 -0.89 0.02
N GLY A 183 -5.29 -2.12 0.40
CA GLY A 183 -3.89 -2.45 0.68
C GLY A 183 -3.30 -1.63 1.83
N GLN A 184 -4.15 -1.24 2.79
CA GLN A 184 -3.76 -0.44 3.94
C GLN A 184 -2.77 -1.23 4.83
N PRO A 185 -1.62 -0.67 5.20
CA PRO A 185 -0.73 -1.28 6.20
C PRO A 185 -1.27 -1.07 7.61
N ARG A 186 -0.77 -1.83 8.60
CA ARG A 186 -1.16 -1.60 10.00
C ARG A 186 -0.79 -0.16 10.41
N THR A 187 -1.79 0.63 10.78
CA THR A 187 -1.62 2.08 11.01
C THR A 187 -1.19 2.42 12.44
N GLY A 188 -1.51 1.57 13.42
CA GLY A 188 -1.22 1.83 14.82
C GLY A 188 -1.29 0.59 15.70
N ASN A 189 -1.29 0.80 17.01
CA ASN A 189 -1.31 -0.27 18.00
C ASN A 189 -2.73 -0.82 18.27
N GLN A 190 -2.82 -1.81 19.16
CA GLN A 190 -4.10 -2.38 19.60
C GLN A 190 -5.08 -1.32 20.11
N ALA A 191 -4.63 -0.36 20.92
CA ALA A 191 -5.50 0.70 21.43
C ALA A 191 -6.05 1.60 20.33
N PHE A 192 -5.23 1.92 19.32
CA PHE A 192 -5.68 2.62 18.12
C PHE A 192 -6.71 1.81 17.33
N ALA A 193 -6.47 0.51 17.11
CA ALA A 193 -7.40 -0.37 16.41
C ALA A 193 -8.76 -0.44 17.14
N ASP A 194 -8.74 -0.62 18.45
CA ASP A 194 -9.95 -0.66 19.29
C ASP A 194 -10.70 0.68 19.27
N TYR A 195 -9.95 1.80 19.29
CA TYR A 195 -10.54 3.12 19.19
C TYR A 195 -11.23 3.32 17.84
N VAL A 196 -10.57 2.98 16.72
CA VAL A 196 -11.18 3.07 15.38
C VAL A 196 -12.44 2.20 15.30
N ASP A 197 -12.40 0.96 15.77
CA ASP A 197 -13.58 0.07 15.82
C ASP A 197 -14.73 0.67 16.65
N SER A 198 -14.40 1.44 17.70
CA SER A 198 -15.39 2.09 18.56
C SER A 198 -16.05 3.32 17.93
N VAL A 199 -15.29 4.16 17.22
CA VAL A 199 -15.80 5.40 16.62
C VAL A 199 -16.36 5.17 15.22
N ALA A 200 -15.86 4.16 14.51
CA ALA A 200 -16.24 3.81 13.14
C ALA A 200 -16.69 2.33 13.06
N PRO A 201 -17.82 1.97 13.69
CA PRO A 201 -18.29 0.59 13.72
C PRO A 201 -18.76 0.09 12.34
N ASN A 202 -19.21 -1.17 12.27
CA ASN A 202 -19.67 -1.83 11.05
C ASN A 202 -20.53 -0.93 10.15
N GLY A 203 -20.13 -0.82 8.88
CA GLY A 203 -20.78 0.04 7.90
C GLY A 203 -20.14 1.42 7.73
N VAL A 204 -19.19 1.80 8.58
CA VAL A 204 -18.42 3.04 8.47
C VAL A 204 -17.06 2.79 7.85
N MET A 205 -16.34 1.76 8.29
CA MET A 205 -14.97 1.48 7.89
C MET A 205 -14.85 0.15 7.13
N PHE A 206 -14.28 0.19 5.93
CA PHE A 206 -14.10 -0.96 5.03
C PHE A 206 -12.63 -1.09 4.62
N ARG A 207 -11.91 -2.03 5.23
CA ARG A 207 -10.50 -2.31 4.90
C ARG A 207 -10.42 -3.44 3.87
N VAL A 208 -10.14 -3.10 2.63
CA VAL A 208 -10.09 -4.06 1.51
C VAL A 208 -8.66 -4.55 1.31
N THR A 209 -8.50 -5.86 1.24
CA THR A 209 -7.23 -6.55 0.93
C THR A 209 -7.38 -7.40 -0.33
N HIS A 210 -6.29 -7.64 -1.06
CA HIS A 210 -6.32 -8.42 -2.30
C HIS A 210 -5.33 -9.57 -2.26
N ALA A 211 -5.80 -10.79 -2.52
CA ALA A 211 -5.01 -12.01 -2.65
C ALA A 211 -3.95 -12.10 -1.53
N ASN A 212 -2.67 -12.22 -1.90
CA ASN A 212 -1.54 -12.21 -0.99
C ASN A 212 -0.80 -10.85 -0.99
N ASP A 213 -1.49 -9.71 -1.14
CA ASP A 213 -0.87 -8.40 -0.94
C ASP A 213 -0.11 -8.39 0.40
N GLY A 214 1.20 -8.10 0.34
CA GLY A 214 2.06 -8.10 1.52
C GLY A 214 2.07 -6.78 2.28
N VAL A 215 1.57 -5.67 1.74
CA VAL A 215 1.55 -4.38 2.45
C VAL A 215 0.69 -4.39 3.71
N PRO A 216 -0.52 -5.01 3.72
CA PRO A 216 -1.24 -5.26 4.97
C PRO A 216 -0.47 -6.11 5.99
N GLN A 217 0.59 -6.81 5.57
CA GLN A 217 1.40 -7.71 6.41
C GLN A 217 2.73 -7.08 6.87
N THR A 218 3.21 -5.98 6.26
CA THR A 218 4.59 -5.45 6.41
C THR A 218 4.96 -5.06 7.83
N VAL A 219 4.10 -4.31 8.52
CA VAL A 219 4.39 -3.84 9.88
C VAL A 219 4.03 -4.94 10.86
N PRO A 220 4.99 -5.63 11.51
CA PRO A 220 4.69 -6.87 12.19
C PRO A 220 3.98 -6.63 13.52
N ARG A 221 3.07 -7.54 13.87
CA ARG A 221 2.36 -7.50 15.17
C ARG A 221 3.30 -7.62 16.37
N SER A 222 4.46 -8.23 16.19
CA SER A 222 5.51 -8.32 17.22
C SER A 222 6.07 -6.94 17.62
N GLU A 223 5.89 -5.92 16.79
CA GLU A 223 6.28 -4.52 17.09
C GLU A 223 5.12 -3.72 17.69
N GLY A 224 4.02 -4.38 18.04
CA GLY A 224 2.88 -3.77 18.73
C GLY A 224 1.82 -3.18 17.81
N TYR A 225 1.97 -3.33 16.49
CA TYR A 225 0.99 -2.90 15.49
C TYR A 225 -0.18 -3.87 15.35
N GLN A 226 -1.36 -3.35 15.02
CA GLN A 226 -2.62 -4.09 14.90
C GLN A 226 -3.53 -3.40 13.87
N HIS A 227 -4.19 -4.20 13.03
CA HIS A 227 -5.27 -3.70 12.18
C HIS A 227 -6.56 -3.43 12.97
N HIS A 228 -7.34 -2.45 12.53
CA HIS A 228 -8.75 -2.35 12.92
C HIS A 228 -9.61 -3.37 12.13
N ALA A 229 -10.82 -3.64 12.60
CA ALA A 229 -11.82 -4.42 11.88
C ALA A 229 -12.61 -3.52 10.91
N THR A 230 -13.34 -4.02 9.92
CA THR A 230 -13.40 -5.42 9.44
C THR A 230 -12.67 -5.52 8.10
N GLU A 231 -11.94 -6.61 7.88
CA GLU A 231 -11.28 -6.88 6.60
C GLU A 231 -12.28 -7.42 5.56
N TYR A 232 -12.15 -6.93 4.34
CA TYR A 232 -12.85 -7.44 3.15
C TYR A 232 -11.81 -7.97 2.16
N TRP A 233 -11.63 -9.28 2.14
CA TRP A 233 -10.58 -9.93 1.38
C TRP A 233 -11.08 -10.38 0.01
N GLN A 234 -10.55 -9.76 -1.04
CA GLN A 234 -10.77 -10.12 -2.43
C GLN A 234 -9.77 -11.21 -2.85
N GLN A 235 -10.24 -12.36 -3.31
CA GLN A 235 -9.41 -13.34 -4.02
C GLN A 235 -9.05 -12.84 -5.43
N ASP A 236 -8.14 -13.50 -6.15
CA ASP A 236 -7.63 -13.06 -7.46
C ASP A 236 -8.71 -12.55 -8.45
N ALA A 237 -9.87 -13.20 -8.47
CA ALA A 237 -11.00 -12.76 -9.29
C ALA A 237 -11.76 -11.61 -8.62
N ALA A 238 -11.71 -10.42 -9.23
CA ALA A 238 -12.50 -9.26 -8.84
C ALA A 238 -14.01 -9.49 -9.07
N THR A 239 -14.66 -10.14 -8.10
CA THR A 239 -16.09 -10.48 -8.11
C THR A 239 -16.66 -10.39 -6.70
N ALA A 240 -17.98 -10.21 -6.59
CA ALA A 240 -18.67 -10.22 -5.29
C ALA A 240 -18.56 -11.61 -4.62
N GLU A 241 -18.69 -12.69 -5.40
CA GLU A 241 -18.58 -14.07 -4.93
C GLU A 241 -17.16 -14.43 -4.46
N GLY A 242 -16.15 -13.77 -5.02
CA GLY A 242 -14.74 -13.92 -4.67
C GLY A 242 -14.23 -12.94 -3.61
N THR A 243 -15.10 -12.13 -3.02
CA THR A 243 -14.73 -11.14 -1.99
C THR A 243 -15.47 -11.44 -0.70
N PHE A 244 -14.74 -11.52 0.42
CA PHE A 244 -15.25 -12.07 1.68
C PHE A 244 -15.08 -11.11 2.84
N GLU A 245 -16.08 -11.05 3.72
CA GLU A 245 -15.95 -10.39 5.03
C GLU A 245 -15.21 -11.31 6.00
N CYS A 246 -14.16 -10.79 6.63
CA CYS A 246 -13.25 -11.54 7.49
C CYS A 246 -13.41 -11.13 8.95
N GLN A 247 -13.58 -12.10 9.84
CA GLN A 247 -13.97 -11.84 11.22
C GLN A 247 -12.79 -11.41 12.10
N GLY A 248 -12.97 -10.28 12.78
CA GLY A 248 -12.00 -9.71 13.70
C GLY A 248 -10.97 -8.80 13.03
N GLN A 249 -10.01 -8.38 13.83
CA GLN A 249 -8.99 -7.40 13.43
C GLN A 249 -7.83 -8.05 12.62
N GLU A 250 -7.44 -9.27 12.97
CA GLU A 250 -6.31 -10.00 12.36
C GLU A 250 -6.73 -11.43 11.97
N PRO A 251 -7.66 -11.60 11.01
CA PRO A 251 -8.13 -12.92 10.57
C PRO A 251 -6.99 -13.70 9.90
N GLU A 252 -6.65 -14.87 10.43
CA GLU A 252 -5.58 -15.74 9.90
C GLU A 252 -5.97 -16.45 8.59
N ASP A 253 -7.27 -16.48 8.26
CA ASP A 253 -7.79 -17.22 7.13
C ASP A 253 -8.11 -16.33 5.90
N CYS A 254 -7.78 -15.03 5.95
CA CYS A 254 -7.94 -14.07 4.84
C CYS A 254 -6.60 -13.65 4.22
N ASN A 255 -6.26 -12.35 4.11
CA ASN A 255 -4.97 -11.95 3.54
C ASN A 255 -3.78 -12.59 4.26
N ASN A 256 -3.86 -12.73 5.59
CA ASN A 256 -2.84 -13.42 6.40
C ASN A 256 -2.73 -14.94 6.16
N SER A 257 -3.61 -15.55 5.34
CA SER A 257 -3.55 -16.99 5.02
C SER A 257 -2.41 -17.35 4.07
N VAL A 258 -1.88 -16.38 3.34
CA VAL A 258 -0.78 -16.56 2.40
C VAL A 258 0.25 -15.43 2.60
N PRO A 259 1.53 -15.75 2.84
CA PRO A 259 2.57 -14.73 2.96
C PRO A 259 2.67 -13.88 1.69
N GLY A 260 2.62 -12.57 1.87
CA GLY A 260 2.76 -11.60 0.78
C GLY A 260 4.23 -11.33 0.46
N ILE A 261 4.89 -12.32 -0.14
CA ILE A 261 6.30 -12.21 -0.55
C ILE A 261 6.44 -11.07 -1.56
N GLY A 262 7.34 -10.12 -1.27
CA GLY A 262 7.48 -8.88 -2.04
C GLY A 262 8.64 -8.01 -1.57
N LEU A 263 8.68 -6.77 -2.08
CA LEU A 263 9.62 -5.74 -1.66
C LEU A 263 9.16 -5.17 -0.32
N GLY A 264 9.95 -5.41 0.74
CA GLY A 264 9.69 -4.89 2.08
C GLY A 264 10.47 -5.63 3.15
N ALA A 265 10.28 -5.23 4.41
CA ALA A 265 10.98 -5.80 5.54
C ALA A 265 10.84 -7.34 5.58
N ASN A 266 11.97 -8.04 5.71
CA ASN A 266 12.03 -9.50 5.74
C ASN A 266 11.43 -10.21 4.50
N GLY A 267 11.36 -9.52 3.35
CA GLY A 267 10.81 -10.07 2.11
C GLY A 267 9.28 -10.13 2.07
N ILE A 268 8.59 -9.45 2.99
CA ILE A 268 7.14 -9.26 3.00
C ILE A 268 6.86 -7.81 2.60
N GLY A 269 5.96 -7.61 1.65
CA GLY A 269 5.56 -6.26 1.26
C GLY A 269 5.00 -6.18 -0.14
N ILE A 270 5.47 -5.19 -0.90
CA ILE A 270 4.90 -4.83 -2.18
C ILE A 270 5.12 -5.94 -3.19
N ASN A 271 4.02 -6.42 -3.74
CA ASN A 271 4.00 -7.43 -4.79
C ASN A 271 2.92 -7.08 -5.81
N VAL A 272 2.72 -7.96 -6.79
CA VAL A 272 1.75 -7.72 -7.87
C VAL A 272 0.32 -7.56 -7.34
N ALA A 273 -0.04 -8.28 -6.27
CA ALA A 273 -1.36 -8.15 -5.66
C ALA A 273 -1.57 -6.77 -5.04
N HIS A 274 -0.52 -6.14 -4.48
CA HIS A 274 -0.59 -4.77 -3.98
C HIS A 274 -0.90 -3.75 -5.07
N LEU A 275 -0.39 -3.95 -6.28
CA LEU A 275 -0.53 -2.99 -7.38
C LEU A 275 -1.85 -3.14 -8.14
N THR A 276 -2.76 -4.02 -7.68
CA THR A 276 -4.03 -4.26 -8.35
C THR A 276 -5.15 -4.44 -7.34
N TYR A 277 -6.23 -3.67 -7.47
CA TYR A 277 -7.42 -3.81 -6.63
C TYR A 277 -8.67 -3.75 -7.49
N MET A 278 -9.62 -4.68 -7.28
CA MET A 278 -10.88 -4.73 -8.05
C MET A 278 -10.67 -4.82 -9.57
N GLY A 279 -9.56 -5.43 -10.01
CA GLY A 279 -9.19 -5.54 -11.42
C GLY A 279 -8.60 -4.26 -12.03
N MET A 280 -8.28 -3.25 -11.20
CA MET A 280 -7.65 -2.00 -11.61
C MET A 280 -6.20 -1.94 -11.16
N SER A 281 -5.36 -1.38 -12.02
CA SER A 281 -3.99 -1.00 -11.66
C SER A 281 -4.04 0.18 -10.68
N THR A 282 -3.46 0.02 -9.50
CA THR A 282 -3.39 1.02 -8.42
C THR A 282 -1.94 1.25 -8.02
N GLY A 283 -1.45 2.50 -8.08
CA GLY A 283 -0.08 2.83 -7.66
C GLY A 283 1.02 2.17 -8.50
N ASN A 284 0.72 1.76 -9.73
CA ASN A 284 1.70 1.19 -10.64
C ASN A 284 2.53 2.30 -11.29
N PRO A 285 3.88 2.28 -11.24
CA PRO A 285 4.71 3.30 -11.88
C PRO A 285 4.54 3.36 -13.41
N LEU A 286 4.08 2.28 -14.05
CA LEU A 286 3.81 2.24 -15.50
C LEU A 286 2.45 2.85 -15.89
N ASP A 287 1.54 2.99 -14.93
CA ASP A 287 0.22 3.59 -15.08
C ASP A 287 -0.09 4.35 -13.79
N ALA A 288 0.54 5.51 -13.65
CA ALA A 288 0.42 6.42 -12.52
C ALA A 288 -0.99 7.02 -12.48
N GLY A 289 -2.03 6.20 -12.27
CA GLY A 289 -3.44 6.61 -12.19
C GLY A 289 -4.09 7.11 -13.48
N ALA A 290 -3.35 7.19 -14.60
CA ALA A 290 -3.82 7.80 -15.84
C ALA A 290 -5.06 7.07 -16.41
N ALA A 291 -5.10 5.74 -16.35
CA ALA A 291 -6.26 4.98 -16.81
C ALA A 291 -7.54 5.28 -16.00
N ALA A 292 -7.41 5.49 -14.69
CA ALA A 292 -8.53 5.81 -13.81
C ALA A 292 -9.02 7.26 -13.97
N CYS A 293 -8.13 8.18 -14.32
CA CYS A 293 -8.43 9.59 -14.65
C CYS A 293 -9.00 9.84 -16.05
N GLY A 294 -9.17 8.78 -16.86
CA GLY A 294 -9.66 8.87 -18.24
C GLY A 294 -11.14 8.55 -18.43
N GLY A 295 -11.93 8.42 -17.35
CA GLY A 295 -13.36 8.12 -17.42
C GLY A 295 -13.71 6.78 -18.08
N LYS A 296 -12.73 5.91 -18.37
CA LYS A 296 -12.98 4.57 -18.87
C LYS A 296 -13.35 3.71 -17.66
N PRO A 297 -14.53 3.05 -17.63
CA PRO A 297 -14.78 2.05 -16.60
C PRO A 297 -13.61 1.08 -16.65
N PRO A 298 -13.08 0.65 -15.50
CA PRO A 298 -11.96 -0.26 -15.49
C PRO A 298 -12.36 -1.47 -16.34
N GLY A 299 -11.67 -1.64 -17.46
CA GLY A 299 -11.84 -2.85 -18.23
C GLY A 299 -11.46 -3.96 -17.27
N LEU A 300 -12.37 -4.90 -17.02
CA LEU A 300 -12.01 -6.16 -16.40
C LEU A 300 -10.88 -6.72 -17.27
N ILE A 301 -9.63 -6.52 -16.89
CA ILE A 301 -8.54 -7.27 -17.50
C ILE A 301 -8.84 -8.69 -17.05
N GLY A 302 -9.37 -9.48 -18.00
CA GLY A 302 -9.72 -10.86 -17.77
C GLY A 302 -8.58 -11.55 -17.04
N VAL A 303 -8.90 -12.11 -15.89
CA VAL A 303 -8.03 -12.75 -14.88
C VAL A 303 -7.22 -13.94 -15.46
N ILE A 304 -7.25 -14.18 -16.77
CA ILE A 304 -6.54 -15.28 -17.45
C ILE A 304 -5.39 -14.76 -18.35
N GLY A 305 -5.27 -13.44 -18.55
CA GLY A 305 -4.25 -12.86 -19.44
C GLY A 305 -3.11 -12.09 -18.76
N GLY A 306 -3.25 -11.64 -17.51
CA GLY A 306 -2.32 -10.69 -16.89
C GLY A 306 -0.91 -11.24 -16.62
N LEU A 307 -0.78 -12.55 -16.37
CA LEU A 307 0.52 -13.18 -16.09
C LEU A 307 1.19 -13.79 -17.34
N LEU A 308 0.46 -13.96 -18.45
CA LEU A 308 0.94 -14.64 -19.68
C LEU A 308 0.74 -13.82 -20.97
N GLY A 309 0.06 -12.68 -20.92
CA GLY A 309 -0.45 -11.97 -22.09
C GLY A 309 0.00 -10.52 -22.27
N LEU A 310 0.62 -9.88 -21.27
CA LEU A 310 1.36 -8.64 -21.51
C LEU A 310 2.76 -9.00 -22.00
N ARG A 311 2.84 -9.47 -23.24
CA ARG A 311 4.04 -9.26 -24.04
C ARG A 311 4.05 -7.77 -24.37
N GLY A 312 5.03 -7.02 -23.88
CA GLY A 312 5.38 -5.74 -24.50
C GLY A 312 5.63 -5.95 -26.00
N GLY A 313 5.71 -4.89 -26.80
CA GLY A 313 6.04 -4.99 -28.24
C GLY A 313 7.24 -5.89 -28.57
N ASP A 314 8.08 -6.16 -27.56
CA ASP A 314 9.30 -6.98 -27.60
C ASP A 314 9.20 -8.37 -26.94
N GLY A 315 8.03 -8.79 -26.47
CA GLY A 315 7.79 -10.18 -26.03
C GLY A 315 8.13 -10.54 -24.57
N LYS A 316 8.44 -9.56 -23.71
CA LYS A 316 8.76 -9.72 -22.27
C LYS A 316 7.51 -9.82 -21.38
N SER A 317 7.54 -10.59 -20.28
CA SER A 317 6.43 -10.73 -19.31
C SER A 317 6.37 -9.57 -18.32
N ALA A 318 5.21 -9.32 -17.69
CA ALA A 318 5.03 -8.26 -16.69
C ALA A 318 6.03 -8.37 -15.51
N ALA A 319 6.38 -9.59 -15.09
CA ALA A 319 7.42 -9.81 -14.07
C ALA A 319 8.82 -9.39 -14.56
N SER A 320 9.16 -9.66 -15.83
CA SER A 320 10.43 -9.21 -16.41
C SER A 320 10.46 -7.71 -16.70
N ILE A 321 9.34 -7.10 -17.08
CA ILE A 321 9.24 -5.65 -17.28
C ILE A 321 9.36 -4.93 -15.95
N PHE A 322 8.76 -5.49 -14.88
CA PHE A 322 8.97 -5.00 -13.52
C PHE A 322 10.45 -5.10 -13.15
N GLN A 323 11.11 -6.24 -13.33
CA GLN A 323 12.54 -6.42 -13.07
C GLN A 323 13.46 -5.52 -13.92
N ASP A 324 13.09 -5.24 -15.17
CA ASP A 324 13.84 -4.33 -16.04
C ASP A 324 13.67 -2.86 -15.62
N ALA A 325 12.47 -2.46 -15.21
CA ALA A 325 12.22 -1.15 -14.62
C ALA A 325 12.93 -0.99 -13.26
N LEU A 326 13.08 -2.08 -12.49
CA LEU A 326 13.93 -2.12 -11.28
C LEU A 326 15.41 -1.92 -11.60
N ALA A 327 15.89 -2.41 -12.76
CA ALA A 327 17.29 -2.29 -13.17
C ALA A 327 17.63 -0.90 -13.75
N GLU A 328 16.68 -0.21 -14.39
CA GLU A 328 16.88 1.14 -14.90
C GLU A 328 16.99 2.19 -13.77
N SER A 329 16.32 1.99 -12.63
CA SER A 329 16.45 2.87 -11.45
C SER A 329 17.78 2.71 -10.70
N GLU A 330 18.54 1.62 -10.92
CA GLU A 330 19.88 1.41 -10.35
C GLU A 330 21.00 2.04 -11.23
N GLY A 331 20.66 2.62 -12.39
CA GLY A 331 21.60 3.15 -13.37
C GLY A 331 21.91 4.66 -13.27
N GLU A 332 21.23 5.41 -12.41
CA GLU A 332 21.44 6.86 -12.26
C GLU A 332 22.29 7.20 -11.03
N ASP A 333 23.47 6.57 -10.90
CA ASP A 333 24.51 7.02 -9.96
C ASP A 333 25.92 6.63 -10.45
N ALA A 334 26.26 7.02 -11.67
CA ALA A 334 27.64 7.18 -12.12
C ALA A 334 27.70 7.98 -13.43
N ASP A 335 27.94 9.29 -13.34
CA ASP A 335 28.95 9.96 -14.18
C ASP A 335 29.09 11.42 -13.73
N GLY A 336 29.99 11.61 -12.77
CA GLY A 336 30.57 12.90 -12.46
C GLY A 336 31.77 13.17 -13.35
N ASP A 337 31.74 14.37 -13.92
CA ASP A 337 32.89 15.20 -14.31
C ASP A 337 33.56 14.93 -15.67
N GLY A 338 33.53 15.95 -16.53
CA GLY A 338 33.95 15.88 -17.93
C GLY A 338 33.88 17.22 -18.64
N ASP A 339 34.50 18.22 -18.02
CA ASP A 339 35.02 19.50 -18.50
C ASP A 339 34.70 19.99 -19.93
N VAL A 340 34.26 21.24 -19.98
CA VAL A 340 33.98 22.04 -21.18
C VAL A 340 35.29 22.49 -21.82
N ALA A 341 35.63 21.98 -23.00
CA ALA A 341 36.51 22.71 -23.92
C ALA A 341 36.34 22.29 -25.38
N ARG A 342 35.83 23.22 -26.22
CA ARG A 342 36.13 23.18 -27.66
C ARG A 342 36.23 24.59 -28.24
N LYS A 343 37.46 24.91 -28.65
CA LYS A 343 37.90 25.59 -29.90
C LYS A 343 38.75 26.84 -29.67
N GLN A 344 40.03 26.70 -29.98
CA GLN A 344 40.87 27.56 -30.84
C GLN A 344 42.23 26.84 -30.96
N ALA A 345 42.66 26.38 -32.14
CA ALA A 345 43.30 27.08 -33.27
C ALA A 345 44.83 27.17 -33.12
N GLU A 346 45.53 26.75 -34.18
CA GLU A 346 46.96 26.97 -34.51
C GLU A 346 47.97 26.17 -33.66
N GLY A 347 49.04 25.53 -34.15
CA GLY A 347 49.86 25.72 -35.35
C GLY A 347 51.32 25.87 -34.87
N GLY A 348 52.27 25.07 -35.36
CA GLY A 348 53.70 25.41 -35.32
C GLY A 348 54.64 24.54 -34.47
N GLU A 349 55.45 23.76 -35.19
CA GLU A 349 56.92 23.62 -35.07
C GLU A 349 57.65 23.46 -33.71
N GLY A 350 58.42 22.36 -33.63
CA GLY A 350 59.87 22.43 -33.49
C GLY A 350 60.47 22.35 -32.08
N GLY A 351 61.45 21.44 -31.89
CA GLY A 351 62.51 21.64 -30.90
C GLY A 351 62.77 20.47 -29.94
N SER A 352 63.80 19.71 -30.28
CA SER A 352 64.63 18.80 -29.47
C SER A 352 64.93 19.22 -28.01
N VAL A 353 65.13 18.24 -27.11
CA VAL A 353 66.43 17.90 -26.47
C VAL A 353 66.28 16.71 -25.48
N GLU A 354 67.32 15.87 -25.45
CA GLU A 354 67.60 14.65 -24.68
C GLU A 354 67.45 14.80 -23.14
N THR A 355 67.17 13.76 -22.34
CA THR A 355 68.14 12.73 -21.90
C THR A 355 67.48 11.69 -20.96
N SER A 356 67.89 10.41 -21.11
CA SER A 356 68.14 9.31 -20.11
C SER A 356 67.22 9.11 -18.88
N ALA A 357 66.94 7.92 -18.33
CA ALA A 357 67.21 6.52 -18.61
C ALA A 357 66.44 5.66 -17.57
N ALA A 358 66.07 4.44 -17.98
CA ALA A 358 65.94 3.19 -17.19
C ALA A 358 64.95 3.05 -16.03
N GLY A 359 64.08 2.02 -16.11
CA GLY A 359 63.38 1.44 -14.95
C GLY A 359 62.21 0.51 -15.31
N ARG A 360 62.52 -0.75 -15.62
CA ARG A 360 61.59 -1.86 -15.88
C ARG A 360 61.20 -2.56 -14.58
N VAL A 361 59.92 -2.79 -14.29
CA VAL A 361 59.41 -4.04 -13.66
C VAL A 361 57.91 -4.24 -14.02
N GLU A 362 57.59 -5.49 -14.38
CA GLU A 362 56.27 -6.02 -14.76
C GLU A 362 55.38 -6.37 -13.55
N GLY A 363 54.06 -6.27 -13.75
CA GLY A 363 53.07 -7.33 -13.47
C GLY A 363 52.68 -7.67 -12.02
N GLY A 364 51.37 -7.68 -11.75
CA GLY A 364 50.79 -8.55 -10.70
C GLY A 364 49.55 -8.05 -9.98
N LEU A 365 48.37 -8.36 -10.56
CA LEU A 365 47.13 -8.83 -9.93
C LEU A 365 46.90 -8.53 -8.43
N VAL A 366 45.90 -7.69 -8.11
CA VAL A 366 45.31 -7.59 -6.75
C VAL A 366 43.89 -8.17 -6.79
N ALA A 367 43.70 -9.24 -6.02
CA ALA A 367 42.40 -9.80 -5.67
C ALA A 367 41.75 -8.96 -4.56
N VAL A 368 40.46 -8.67 -4.69
CA VAL A 368 39.64 -8.11 -3.60
C VAL A 368 38.70 -9.21 -3.13
N GLY A 369 38.85 -9.58 -1.86
CA GLY A 369 38.12 -10.65 -1.20
C GLY A 369 36.74 -10.22 -0.69
N MET A 370 35.76 -11.11 -0.86
CA MET A 370 34.48 -11.13 -0.14
C MET A 370 34.72 -11.37 1.35
N VAL A 371 34.11 -10.56 2.20
CA VAL A 371 33.95 -10.83 3.64
C VAL A 371 32.49 -11.19 3.88
N VAL A 372 32.26 -12.44 4.30
CA VAL A 372 30.98 -12.95 4.80
C VAL A 372 31.12 -13.07 6.31
N PHE A 373 30.25 -12.41 7.09
CA PHE A 373 30.09 -12.68 8.51
C PHE A 373 28.83 -13.51 8.74
N GLY A 374 29.04 -14.77 9.15
CA GLY A 374 27.99 -15.62 9.70
C GLY A 374 27.90 -15.44 11.21
N ALA A 375 26.68 -15.38 11.73
CA ALA A 375 26.40 -15.46 13.16
C ALA A 375 25.90 -16.87 13.51
N VAL A 376 26.61 -17.49 14.45
CA VAL A 376 26.34 -18.80 15.05
C VAL A 376 25.38 -18.59 16.22
N VAL A 377 24.31 -19.39 16.28
CA VAL A 377 23.49 -19.57 17.50
C VAL A 377 23.79 -20.96 18.06
N PHE A 378 24.22 -21.01 19.32
CA PHE A 378 24.35 -22.25 20.08
C PHE A 378 23.01 -22.61 20.74
N VAL A 379 22.67 -23.90 20.57
CA VAL A 379 21.73 -24.81 21.25
C VAL A 379 20.84 -24.26 22.36
#